data_AF-A0AAW0HPA6-F1
#
_entry.id   AF-A0AAW0HPA6-F1
#
_cell.length_a   1.000
_cell.length_b   1.000
_cell.length_c   1.000
_cell.angle_alpha   90.00
_cell.angle_beta   90.00
_cell.angle_gamma   90.00
#
_symmetry.space_group_name_H-M   'P 1'
#
loop_
_entity.id
_entity.type
_entity.pdbx_description
1 polymer ?
#
loop_
_entity_poly.entity_id
_entity_poly.type
_entity_poly.pdbx_seq_one_letter_code
_entity_poly.pdbx_strand_id
1 'polypeptide(L)'
;MGVAERRRKLSSQYFFDCSCPACHTETLRAAAEPRWEAFCCNACSALIQGDSVLSCSNQSCGESVSRARLTSRLQDLQQQVHEAQKLLRNGKLVEQAVQQLLGCREAAESFLSTEHTVVGEIEDGLAQAHAALGDWRKSAAHIQKSVRVVEARHGSSSVEIGHELFKLAQVLFNGLAVPEALNAIRKAEKILLVHCGPESPEVQELREMKSCLLDLSSIPVGPSV
;
A
#
# COMPACT_ATOMS: atom_id res chain seq x y z
N MET A 1 2.18 8.44 -9.48
CA MET A 1 3.00 9.12 -10.51
C MET A 1 2.51 8.70 -11.89
N GLY A 2 1.68 9.54 -12.50
CA GLY A 2 1.19 9.33 -13.87
C GLY A 2 2.27 9.49 -14.94
N VAL A 3 1.91 9.14 -16.19
CA VAL A 3 2.82 9.15 -17.35
C VAL A 3 3.51 10.50 -17.59
N ALA A 4 2.80 11.61 -17.40
CA ALA A 4 3.34 12.96 -17.60
C ALA A 4 4.47 13.26 -16.62
N GLU A 5 4.31 12.90 -15.34
CA GLU A 5 5.35 13.10 -14.34
C GLU A 5 6.53 12.15 -14.56
N ARG A 6 6.30 10.89 -14.92
CA ARG A 6 7.39 9.95 -15.26
C ARG A 6 8.24 10.48 -16.41
N ARG A 7 7.62 10.91 -17.51
CA ARG A 7 8.32 11.49 -18.67
C ARG A 7 9.06 12.77 -18.30
N ARG A 8 8.42 13.68 -17.55
CA ARG A 8 9.07 14.89 -17.04
C ARG A 8 10.33 14.57 -16.24
N LYS A 9 10.27 13.60 -15.31
CA LYS A 9 11.44 13.19 -14.52
C LYS A 9 12.54 12.60 -15.40
N LEU A 10 12.21 11.67 -16.29
CA LEU A 10 13.17 11.03 -17.20
C LEU A 10 13.84 12.05 -18.13
N SER A 11 13.06 12.95 -18.72
CA SER A 11 13.56 14.02 -19.57
C SER A 11 14.45 14.99 -18.79
N SER A 12 14.06 15.38 -17.57
CA SER A 12 14.85 16.30 -16.75
C SER A 12 16.15 15.72 -16.20
N GLN A 13 16.22 14.41 -15.94
CA GLN A 13 17.38 13.76 -15.32
C GLN A 13 18.28 13.05 -16.33
N TYR A 14 17.68 12.41 -17.33
CA TYR A 14 18.37 11.53 -18.28
C TYR A 14 18.24 12.01 -19.73
N PHE A 15 17.59 13.16 -19.97
CA PHE A 15 17.52 13.84 -21.26
C PHE A 15 16.93 13.00 -22.41
N PHE A 16 15.94 12.15 -22.10
CA PHE A 16 15.18 11.41 -23.11
C PHE A 16 13.68 11.34 -22.80
N ASP A 17 12.88 11.15 -23.84
CA ASP A 17 11.44 10.94 -23.72
C ASP A 17 11.07 9.45 -23.86
N CYS A 18 10.46 8.89 -22.82
CA CYS A 18 10.10 7.48 -22.80
C CYS A 18 8.88 7.17 -23.69
N SER A 19 9.06 6.19 -24.58
CA SER A 19 8.06 5.67 -25.52
C SER A 19 7.77 4.17 -25.29
N CYS A 20 7.85 3.71 -24.04
CA CYS A 20 7.56 2.31 -23.73
C CYS A 20 6.05 2.00 -23.84
N PRO A 21 5.66 0.72 -23.97
CA PRO A 21 4.26 0.32 -24.06
C PRO A 21 3.36 0.84 -22.92
N ALA A 22 3.90 0.93 -21.70
CA ALA A 22 3.16 1.49 -20.56
C ALA A 22 2.84 2.98 -20.75
N CYS A 23 3.83 3.78 -21.20
CA CYS A 23 3.60 5.19 -21.50
C CYS A 23 2.58 5.38 -22.62
N HIS A 24 2.59 4.54 -23.66
CA HIS A 24 1.58 4.59 -24.72
C HIS A 24 0.19 4.19 -24.22
N THR A 25 0.08 3.08 -23.48
CA THR A 25 -1.20 2.55 -22.99
C THR A 25 -1.88 3.53 -22.03
N GLU A 26 -1.14 4.13 -21.11
CA GLU A 26 -1.68 5.14 -20.19
C GLU A 26 -2.07 6.43 -20.91
N THR A 27 -1.31 6.85 -21.93
CA THR A 27 -1.67 8.02 -22.75
C THR A 27 -2.95 7.77 -23.55
N LEU A 28 -3.14 6.56 -24.09
CA LEU A 28 -4.37 6.18 -24.80
C LEU A 28 -5.57 6.07 -23.85
N ARG A 29 -5.34 5.66 -22.60
CA ARG A 29 -6.35 5.60 -21.54
C ARG A 29 -6.64 6.95 -20.87
N ALA A 30 -6.02 8.05 -21.33
CA ALA A 30 -6.10 9.38 -20.71
C ALA A 30 -7.51 9.97 -20.54
N ALA A 31 -8.56 9.33 -21.08
CA ALA A 31 -9.94 9.68 -20.77
C ALA A 31 -10.36 9.32 -19.33
N ALA A 32 -9.72 8.34 -18.69
CA ALA A 32 -10.04 7.91 -17.32
C ALA A 32 -8.81 8.00 -16.42
N GLU A 33 -8.95 8.67 -15.28
CA GLU A 33 -7.89 8.72 -14.27
C GLU A 33 -7.51 7.32 -13.78
N PRO A 34 -6.21 7.04 -13.58
CA PRO A 34 -5.81 5.79 -12.97
C PRO A 34 -6.42 5.64 -11.59
N ARG A 35 -6.91 4.43 -11.27
CA ARG A 35 -7.59 4.17 -9.99
C ARG A 35 -6.74 4.50 -8.77
N TRP A 36 -5.41 4.42 -8.89
CA TRP A 36 -4.48 4.79 -7.82
C TRP A 36 -4.32 6.30 -7.56
N GLU A 37 -4.89 7.15 -8.42
CA GLU A 37 -4.95 8.61 -8.28
C GLU A 37 -6.39 9.13 -8.34
N ALA A 38 -7.38 8.24 -8.49
CA ALA A 38 -8.76 8.62 -8.78
C ALA A 38 -9.58 8.98 -7.55
N PHE A 39 -10.47 9.94 -7.74
CA PHE A 39 -11.49 10.30 -6.78
C PHE A 39 -12.79 9.51 -6.97
N CYS A 40 -13.53 9.34 -5.88
CA CYS A 40 -14.85 8.71 -5.83
C CYS A 40 -15.91 9.69 -5.35
N CYS A 41 -17.14 9.48 -5.81
CA CYS A 41 -18.32 10.18 -5.35
C CYS A 41 -18.65 9.77 -3.91
N ASN A 42 -18.78 10.73 -3.01
CA ASN A 42 -19.15 10.49 -1.61
C ASN A 42 -20.53 9.82 -1.45
N ALA A 43 -21.47 10.03 -2.38
CA ALA A 43 -22.83 9.51 -2.27
C ALA A 43 -22.98 8.06 -2.74
N CYS A 44 -22.24 7.63 -3.77
CA CYS A 44 -22.42 6.30 -4.38
C CYS A 44 -21.13 5.53 -4.63
N SER A 45 -19.97 6.07 -4.22
CA SER A 45 -18.64 5.48 -4.41
C SER A 45 -18.21 5.26 -5.87
N ALA A 46 -18.99 5.71 -6.86
CA ALA A 46 -18.61 5.65 -8.26
C ALA A 46 -17.46 6.64 -8.55
N LEU A 47 -16.62 6.32 -9.54
CA LEU A 47 -15.54 7.22 -9.95
C LEU A 47 -16.11 8.55 -10.45
N ILE A 48 -15.41 9.64 -10.16
CA ILE A 48 -15.75 10.97 -10.69
C ILE A 48 -14.67 11.43 -11.66
N GLN A 49 -15.08 12.06 -12.75
CA GLN A 49 -14.19 12.44 -13.87
C GLN A 49 -14.53 13.82 -14.39
N GLY A 50 -13.57 14.47 -15.02
CA GLY A 50 -13.68 15.82 -15.54
C GLY A 50 -12.38 16.60 -15.36
N ASP A 51 -12.36 17.86 -15.80
CA ASP A 51 -11.18 18.72 -15.68
C ASP A 51 -11.26 19.59 -14.41
N SER A 52 -11.88 20.77 -14.49
CA SER A 52 -12.06 21.66 -13.33
C SER A 52 -13.21 21.24 -12.41
N VAL A 53 -14.29 20.70 -12.99
CA VAL A 53 -15.45 20.15 -12.30
C VAL A 53 -15.51 18.65 -12.59
N LEU A 54 -15.55 17.85 -11.54
CA LEU A 54 -15.62 16.40 -11.59
C LEU A 54 -17.07 15.97 -11.41
N SER A 55 -17.60 15.25 -12.37
CA SER A 55 -18.96 14.72 -12.35
C SER A 55 -18.93 13.23 -12.04
N CYS A 56 -19.91 12.79 -11.26
CA CYS A 56 -20.10 11.38 -10.94
C CYS A 56 -20.39 10.57 -12.22
N SER A 57 -19.68 9.45 -12.40
CA SER A 57 -19.90 8.54 -13.53
C SER A 57 -21.24 7.79 -13.44
N ASN A 58 -21.84 7.73 -12.25
CA ASN A 58 -23.18 7.16 -12.08
C ASN A 58 -24.25 8.16 -12.51
N GLN A 59 -24.93 7.85 -13.63
CA GLN A 59 -25.97 8.68 -14.24
C GLN A 59 -27.13 8.99 -13.28
N SER A 60 -27.42 8.10 -12.33
CA SER A 60 -28.50 8.28 -11.35
C SER A 60 -28.12 9.19 -10.18
N CYS A 61 -26.84 9.51 -10.00
CA CYS A 61 -26.35 10.28 -8.84
C CYS A 61 -26.32 11.78 -9.10
N GLY A 62 -25.88 12.22 -10.30
CA GLY A 62 -25.82 13.64 -10.68
C GLY A 62 -24.84 14.53 -9.89
N GLU A 63 -24.15 13.99 -8.89
CA GLU A 63 -23.21 14.73 -8.05
C GLU A 63 -22.03 15.29 -8.84
N SER A 64 -21.61 16.50 -8.50
CA SER A 64 -20.42 17.12 -9.05
C SER A 64 -19.67 17.94 -8.02
N VAL A 65 -18.35 18.00 -8.15
CA VAL A 65 -17.48 18.69 -7.19
C VAL A 65 -16.29 19.30 -7.91
N SER A 66 -15.83 20.45 -7.44
CA SER A 66 -14.62 21.07 -7.95
C SER A 66 -13.40 20.19 -7.68
N ARG A 67 -12.57 19.97 -8.70
CA ARG A 67 -11.27 19.27 -8.56
C ARG A 67 -10.40 19.94 -7.51
N ALA A 68 -10.31 21.28 -7.53
CA ALA A 68 -9.49 22.04 -6.57
C ALA A 68 -9.88 21.74 -5.11
N ARG A 69 -11.17 21.57 -4.83
CA ARG A 69 -11.67 21.22 -3.50
C ARG A 69 -11.21 19.83 -3.07
N LEU A 70 -11.29 18.83 -3.94
CA LEU A 70 -10.82 17.47 -3.62
C LEU A 70 -9.30 17.39 -3.52
N THR A 71 -8.58 18.13 -4.36
CA THR A 71 -7.11 18.24 -4.26
C THR A 71 -6.67 18.86 -2.94
N SER A 72 -7.33 19.94 -2.49
CA SER A 72 -7.07 20.53 -1.16
C SER A 72 -7.35 19.51 -0.04
N ARG A 73 -8.48 18.81 -0.12
CA ARG A 73 -8.84 17.77 0.87
C ARG A 73 -7.82 16.63 0.89
N LEU A 74 -7.32 16.23 -0.28
CA LEU A 74 -6.27 15.21 -0.40
C LEU A 74 -4.96 15.68 0.25
N GLN A 75 -4.57 16.94 0.04
CA GLN A 75 -3.38 17.52 0.66
C GLN A 75 -3.48 17.54 2.19
N ASP A 76 -4.63 17.95 2.72
CA ASP A 76 -4.88 17.94 4.17
C ASP A 76 -4.80 16.51 4.73
N LEU A 77 -5.41 15.55 4.04
CA LEU A 77 -5.35 14.14 4.42
C LEU A 77 -3.90 13.61 4.41
N GLN A 78 -3.13 13.89 3.36
CA GLN A 78 -1.72 13.50 3.26
C GLN A 78 -0.89 14.08 4.41
N GLN A 79 -1.14 15.33 4.79
CA GLN A 79 -0.48 15.97 5.91
C GLN A 79 -0.82 15.25 7.24
N GLN A 80 -2.08 14.89 7.46
CA GLN A 80 -2.49 14.14 8.65
C GLN A 80 -1.85 12.75 8.70
N VAL A 81 -1.77 12.04 7.57
CA VAL A 81 -1.09 10.73 7.49
C VAL A 81 0.39 10.88 7.85
N HIS A 82 1.06 11.89 7.30
CA HIS A 82 2.47 12.15 7.58
C HIS A 82 2.74 12.47 9.06
N GLU A 83 1.89 13.26 9.70
CA GLU A 83 2.01 13.54 11.14
C GLU A 83 1.80 12.27 11.97
N ALA A 84 0.83 11.42 11.63
CA ALA A 84 0.63 10.15 12.32
C ALA A 84 1.86 9.22 12.18
N GLN A 85 2.46 9.16 10.98
CA GLN A 85 3.70 8.41 10.76
C GLN A 85 4.89 8.96 11.56
N LYS A 86 4.96 10.29 11.78
CA LYS A 86 5.96 10.88 12.70
C LYS A 86 5.75 10.42 14.13
N LEU A 87 4.51 10.34 14.61
CA LEU A 87 4.20 9.84 15.95
C LEU A 87 4.68 8.39 16.11
N LEU A 88 4.48 7.54 15.10
CA LEU A 88 4.97 6.16 15.08
C LEU A 88 6.50 6.07 15.15
N ARG A 89 7.22 6.86 14.35
CA ARG A 89 8.69 6.90 14.38
C ARG A 89 9.26 7.32 15.74
N ASN A 90 8.54 8.14 16.48
CA ASN A 90 8.95 8.60 17.80
C ASN A 90 8.61 7.60 18.93
N GLY A 91 7.79 6.56 18.66
CA GLY A 91 7.52 5.43 19.56
C GLY A 91 6.73 5.73 20.84
N LYS A 92 6.32 6.99 21.08
CA LYS A 92 5.70 7.42 22.36
C LYS A 92 4.18 7.58 22.33
N LEU A 93 3.58 7.67 21.14
CA LEU A 93 2.17 8.06 20.95
C LEU A 93 1.50 7.15 19.92
N VAL A 94 1.69 5.84 20.06
CA VAL A 94 1.23 4.83 19.07
C VAL A 94 -0.29 4.78 19.02
N GLU A 95 -0.97 4.81 20.17
CA GLU A 95 -2.43 4.80 20.24
C GLU A 95 -3.03 6.05 19.59
N GLN A 96 -2.41 7.21 19.79
CA GLN A 96 -2.82 8.44 19.12
C GLN A 96 -2.65 8.34 17.60
N ALA A 97 -1.55 7.75 17.14
CA ALA A 97 -1.32 7.52 15.72
C ALA A 97 -2.38 6.57 15.13
N VAL A 98 -2.76 5.51 15.85
CA VAL A 98 -3.87 4.61 15.44
C VAL A 98 -5.16 5.41 15.26
N GLN A 99 -5.56 6.20 16.27
CA GLN A 99 -6.80 6.99 16.18
C GLN A 99 -6.78 7.96 14.99
N GLN A 100 -5.65 8.65 14.79
CA GLN A 100 -5.48 9.59 13.69
C GLN A 100 -5.54 8.88 12.32
N LEU A 101 -4.89 7.73 12.17
CA LEU A 101 -4.91 6.96 10.92
C LEU A 101 -6.27 6.33 10.63
N LEU A 102 -7.02 5.92 11.66
CA LEU A 102 -8.40 5.46 11.48
C LEU A 102 -9.30 6.57 10.96
N GLY A 103 -9.19 7.78 11.51
CA GLY A 103 -9.89 8.97 11.00
C GLY A 103 -9.46 9.31 9.57
N CYS A 104 -8.17 9.20 9.24
CA CYS A 104 -7.67 9.36 7.87
C CYS A 104 -8.28 8.31 6.93
N ARG A 105 -8.45 7.06 7.36
CA ARG A 105 -9.06 6.00 6.57
C ARG A 105 -10.52 6.31 6.26
N GLU A 106 -11.31 6.67 7.26
CA GLU A 106 -12.72 7.06 7.08
C GLU A 106 -12.84 8.27 6.14
N ALA A 107 -11.97 9.27 6.32
CA ALA A 107 -11.91 10.41 5.41
C ALA A 107 -11.58 9.95 3.98
N ALA A 108 -10.57 9.10 3.77
CA ALA A 108 -10.18 8.59 2.47
C ALA A 108 -11.31 7.83 1.77
N GLU A 109 -12.00 6.93 2.48
CA GLU A 109 -13.11 6.12 1.94
C GLU A 109 -14.25 6.98 1.36
N SER A 110 -14.42 8.20 1.87
CA SER A 110 -15.48 9.11 1.42
C SER A 110 -15.21 9.80 0.07
N PHE A 111 -13.97 9.79 -0.44
CA PHE A 111 -13.66 10.51 -1.70
C PHE A 111 -12.51 9.94 -2.54
N LEU A 112 -11.83 8.90 -2.08
CA LEU A 112 -10.73 8.26 -2.80
C LEU A 112 -11.16 6.87 -3.28
N SER A 113 -10.61 6.45 -4.42
CA SER A 113 -10.69 5.06 -4.84
C SER A 113 -10.04 4.15 -3.79
N THR A 114 -10.55 2.92 -3.65
CA THR A 114 -9.95 1.90 -2.78
C THR A 114 -8.54 1.51 -3.19
N GLU A 115 -8.14 1.81 -4.44
CA GLU A 115 -6.79 1.58 -4.97
C GLU A 115 -5.91 2.83 -4.89
N HIS A 116 -6.41 3.94 -4.33
CA HIS A 116 -5.68 5.19 -4.24
C HIS A 116 -4.41 5.05 -3.39
N THR A 117 -3.29 5.64 -3.81
CA THR A 117 -1.99 5.45 -3.14
C THR A 117 -2.01 5.81 -1.67
N VAL A 118 -2.67 6.93 -1.32
CA VAL A 118 -2.84 7.38 0.07
C VAL A 118 -3.63 6.37 0.90
N VAL A 119 -4.56 5.59 0.32
CA VAL A 119 -5.24 4.51 1.04
C VAL A 119 -4.23 3.42 1.42
N GLY A 120 -3.33 3.06 0.51
CA GLY A 120 -2.22 2.13 0.80
C GLY A 120 -1.31 2.65 1.92
N GLU A 121 -0.94 3.93 1.87
CA GLU A 121 -0.10 4.59 2.89
C GLU A 121 -0.76 4.61 4.28
N ILE A 122 -2.09 4.83 4.34
CA ILE A 122 -2.87 4.76 5.58
C ILE A 122 -2.87 3.34 6.13
N GLU A 123 -3.12 2.34 5.28
CA GLU A 123 -3.15 0.93 5.68
C GLU A 123 -1.76 0.44 6.13
N ASP A 124 -0.67 0.85 5.48
CA ASP A 124 0.71 0.57 5.92
C ASP A 124 1.01 1.23 7.29
N GLY A 125 0.58 2.48 7.49
CA GLY A 125 0.69 3.16 8.78
C GLY A 125 -0.08 2.44 9.90
N LEU A 126 -1.31 1.99 9.63
CA LEU A 126 -2.11 1.22 10.58
C LEU A 126 -1.45 -0.13 10.88
N ALA A 127 -0.87 -0.79 9.88
CA ALA A 127 -0.12 -2.01 10.07
C ALA A 127 1.08 -1.81 11.01
N GLN A 128 1.88 -0.76 10.78
CA GLN A 128 3.00 -0.41 11.64
C GLN A 128 2.55 -0.12 13.07
N ALA A 129 1.48 0.66 13.23
CA ALA A 129 0.95 1.00 14.55
C ALA A 129 0.46 -0.23 15.33
N HIS A 130 -0.28 -1.13 14.67
CA HIS A 130 -0.73 -2.37 15.30
C HIS A 130 0.41 -3.33 15.62
N ALA A 131 1.45 -3.39 14.78
CA ALA A 131 2.66 -4.16 15.09
C ALA A 131 3.37 -3.60 16.33
N ALA A 132 3.49 -2.28 16.47
CA ALA A 132 4.07 -1.63 17.64
C ALA A 132 3.28 -1.88 18.93
N LEU A 133 1.97 -2.12 18.83
CA LEU A 133 1.10 -2.53 19.95
C LEU A 133 1.10 -4.04 20.20
N GLY A 134 1.82 -4.83 19.41
CA GLY A 134 1.83 -6.30 19.48
C GLY A 134 0.57 -6.98 18.93
N ASP A 135 -0.32 -6.24 18.26
CA ASP A 135 -1.51 -6.80 17.59
C ASP A 135 -1.15 -7.28 16.17
N TRP A 136 -0.41 -8.38 16.12
CA TRP A 136 0.11 -8.97 14.89
C TRP A 136 -1.01 -9.33 13.90
N ARG A 137 -2.16 -9.80 14.40
CA ARG A 137 -3.29 -10.20 13.58
C ARG A 137 -3.90 -8.99 12.86
N LYS A 138 -4.17 -7.88 13.57
CA LYS A 138 -4.66 -6.66 12.91
C LYS A 138 -3.61 -6.09 11.98
N SER A 139 -2.36 -6.07 12.39
CA SER A 139 -1.25 -5.60 11.55
C SER A 139 -1.20 -6.34 10.21
N ALA A 140 -1.24 -7.68 10.22
CA ALA A 140 -1.25 -8.49 9.01
C ALA A 140 -2.47 -8.19 8.10
N ALA A 141 -3.65 -7.98 8.67
CA ALA A 141 -4.85 -7.63 7.92
C ALA A 141 -4.72 -6.26 7.21
N HIS A 142 -4.06 -5.30 7.84
CA HIS A 142 -3.75 -4.00 7.25
C HIS A 142 -2.70 -4.10 6.13
N ILE A 143 -1.61 -4.87 6.33
CA ILE A 143 -0.62 -5.10 5.26
C ILE A 143 -1.27 -5.77 4.05
N GLN A 144 -2.16 -6.74 4.23
CA GLN A 144 -2.86 -7.38 3.12
C GLN A 144 -3.70 -6.39 2.29
N LYS A 145 -4.23 -5.32 2.90
CA LYS A 145 -4.90 -4.24 2.17
C LYS A 145 -3.89 -3.36 1.43
N SER A 146 -2.78 -2.99 2.07
CA SER A 146 -1.68 -2.26 1.44
C SER A 146 -1.15 -3.00 0.20
N VAL A 147 -0.89 -4.31 0.31
CA VAL A 147 -0.46 -5.17 -0.80
C VAL A 147 -1.38 -5.05 -2.01
N ARG A 148 -2.71 -5.05 -1.82
CA ARG A 148 -3.67 -4.90 -2.93
C ARG A 148 -3.56 -3.55 -3.64
N VAL A 149 -3.36 -2.48 -2.86
CA VAL A 149 -3.18 -1.12 -3.41
C VAL A 149 -1.88 -1.02 -4.19
N VAL A 150 -0.78 -1.51 -3.60
CA VAL A 150 0.54 -1.50 -4.24
C VAL A 150 0.53 -2.37 -5.52
N GLU A 151 -0.17 -3.51 -5.50
CA GLU A 151 -0.21 -4.44 -6.62
C GLU A 151 -0.96 -3.85 -7.81
N ALA A 152 -2.08 -3.16 -7.54
CA ALA A 152 -2.86 -2.49 -8.58
C ALA A 152 -2.04 -1.41 -9.32
N ARG A 153 -1.07 -0.79 -8.65
CA ARG A 153 -0.23 0.27 -9.22
C ARG A 153 1.07 -0.25 -9.86
N HIS A 154 1.78 -1.16 -9.19
CA HIS A 154 3.13 -1.56 -9.57
C HIS A 154 3.19 -2.94 -10.24
N GLY A 155 2.13 -3.74 -10.10
CA GLY A 155 2.05 -5.11 -10.60
C GLY A 155 2.64 -6.14 -9.63
N SER A 156 2.21 -7.40 -9.80
CA SER A 156 2.46 -8.50 -8.85
C SER A 156 3.92 -8.94 -8.70
N SER A 157 4.79 -8.52 -9.61
CA SER A 157 6.22 -8.88 -9.62
C SER A 157 7.13 -7.68 -9.36
N SER A 158 6.59 -6.56 -8.88
CA SER A 158 7.37 -5.36 -8.61
C SER A 158 8.18 -5.49 -7.31
N VAL A 159 9.26 -4.70 -7.19
CA VAL A 159 10.05 -4.66 -5.95
C VAL A 159 9.23 -4.14 -4.78
N GLU A 160 8.29 -3.21 -5.03
CA GLU A 160 7.37 -2.70 -4.02
C GLU A 160 6.49 -3.81 -3.44
N ILE A 161 6.00 -4.74 -4.27
CA ILE A 161 5.27 -5.92 -3.77
C ILE A 161 6.18 -6.86 -2.98
N GLY A 162 7.43 -7.02 -3.40
CA GLY A 162 8.43 -7.74 -2.62
C GLY A 162 8.56 -7.20 -1.20
N HIS A 163 8.69 -5.87 -1.05
CA HIS A 163 8.81 -5.22 0.24
C HIS A 163 7.51 -5.27 1.08
N GLU A 164 6.33 -5.11 0.48
CA GLU A 164 5.07 -5.26 1.22
C GLU A 164 4.86 -6.69 1.71
N LEU A 165 5.22 -7.69 0.91
CA LEU A 165 5.17 -9.10 1.32
C LEU A 165 6.23 -9.43 2.38
N PHE A 166 7.39 -8.76 2.34
CA PHE A 166 8.41 -8.87 3.38
C PHE A 166 7.89 -8.36 4.73
N LYS A 167 7.28 -7.17 4.77
CA LYS A 167 6.60 -6.67 5.98
C LYS A 167 5.52 -7.65 6.48
N LEU A 168 4.71 -8.20 5.57
CA LEU A 168 3.69 -9.18 5.91
C LEU A 168 4.31 -10.44 6.54
N ALA A 169 5.42 -10.94 5.97
CA ALA A 169 6.16 -12.07 6.51
C ALA A 169 6.65 -11.79 7.92
N GLN A 170 7.25 -10.62 8.18
CA GLN A 170 7.75 -10.23 9.50
C GLN A 170 6.62 -10.20 10.54
N VAL A 171 5.49 -9.60 10.21
CA VAL A 171 4.34 -9.52 11.12
C VAL A 171 3.74 -10.89 11.41
N LEU A 172 3.58 -11.74 10.38
CA LEU A 172 3.05 -13.10 10.57
C LEU A 172 4.00 -13.99 11.36
N PHE A 173 5.31 -13.86 11.15
CA PHE A 173 6.33 -14.56 11.91
C PHE A 173 6.28 -14.17 13.40
N ASN A 174 6.26 -12.88 13.71
CA ASN A 174 6.14 -12.39 15.09
C ASN A 174 4.82 -12.80 15.75
N GLY A 175 3.75 -12.89 14.97
CA GLY A 175 2.45 -13.40 15.41
C GLY A 175 2.33 -14.93 15.51
N LEU A 176 3.39 -15.69 15.22
CA LEU A 176 3.42 -17.15 15.18
C LEU A 176 2.34 -17.77 14.25
N ALA A 177 1.93 -17.04 13.22
CA ALA A 177 1.03 -17.54 12.17
C ALA A 177 1.84 -18.35 11.15
N VAL A 178 2.35 -19.51 11.57
CA VAL A 178 3.40 -20.27 10.87
C VAL A 178 3.05 -20.58 9.41
N PRO A 179 1.86 -21.14 9.07
CA PRO A 179 1.54 -21.45 7.67
C PRO A 179 1.50 -20.20 6.77
N GLU A 180 0.89 -19.12 7.26
CA GLU A 180 0.76 -17.86 6.55
C GLU A 180 2.13 -17.17 6.39
N ALA A 181 2.96 -17.18 7.43
CA ALA A 181 4.31 -16.64 7.41
C ALA A 181 5.17 -17.35 6.37
N LEU A 182 5.20 -18.69 6.35
CA LEU A 182 5.95 -19.46 5.35
C LEU A 182 5.50 -19.15 3.91
N ASN A 183 4.20 -18.96 3.69
CA ASN A 183 3.69 -18.58 2.38
C ASN A 183 4.08 -17.14 2.00
N ALA A 184 3.99 -16.18 2.92
CA ALA A 184 4.43 -14.81 2.70
C ALA A 184 5.93 -14.74 2.41
N ILE A 185 6.75 -15.44 3.20
CA ILE A 185 8.20 -15.56 3.02
C ILE A 185 8.53 -16.06 1.63
N ARG A 186 7.94 -17.19 1.21
CA ARG A 186 8.18 -17.77 -0.12
C ARG A 186 7.86 -16.78 -1.25
N LYS A 187 6.77 -16.02 -1.12
CA LYS A 187 6.38 -15.04 -2.14
C LYS A 187 7.32 -13.83 -2.15
N ALA A 188 7.65 -13.29 -0.98
CA ALA A 188 8.59 -12.17 -0.83
C ALA A 188 9.98 -12.53 -1.36
N GLU A 189 10.54 -13.68 -0.94
CA GLU A 189 11.86 -14.16 -1.35
C GLU A 189 11.94 -14.32 -2.87
N LYS A 190 10.90 -14.91 -3.49
CA LYS A 190 10.85 -15.07 -4.96
C LYS A 190 11.01 -13.75 -5.70
N ILE A 191 10.38 -12.68 -5.20
CA ILE A 191 10.40 -11.36 -5.84
C ILE A 191 11.69 -10.63 -5.51
N LEU A 192 12.06 -10.55 -4.24
CA LEU A 192 13.24 -9.80 -3.78
C LEU A 192 14.54 -10.44 -4.26
N LEU A 193 14.60 -11.76 -4.44
CA LEU A 193 15.77 -12.41 -5.05
C LEU A 193 16.06 -11.90 -6.47
N VAL A 194 15.01 -11.60 -7.24
CA VAL A 194 15.14 -11.10 -8.62
C VAL A 194 15.58 -9.63 -8.63
N HIS A 195 15.05 -8.80 -7.73
CA HIS A 195 15.28 -7.35 -7.74
C HIS A 195 16.48 -6.89 -6.91
N CYS A 196 16.72 -7.55 -5.78
CA CYS A 196 17.72 -7.16 -4.78
C CYS A 196 18.92 -8.14 -4.72
N GLY A 197 18.75 -9.36 -5.24
CA GLY A 197 19.78 -10.40 -5.24
C GLY A 197 19.84 -11.22 -3.94
N PRO A 198 20.63 -12.31 -3.93
CA PRO A 198 20.68 -13.25 -2.81
C PRO A 198 21.37 -12.68 -1.56
N GLU A 199 22.24 -11.70 -1.72
CA GLU A 199 23.01 -11.08 -0.63
C GLU A 199 22.27 -9.90 0.03
N SER A 200 21.04 -9.61 -0.40
CA SER A 200 20.26 -8.53 0.22
C SER A 200 19.89 -8.91 1.66
N PRO A 201 19.95 -7.96 2.63
CA PRO A 201 19.57 -8.22 4.01
C PRO A 201 18.16 -8.80 4.14
N GLU A 202 17.22 -8.33 3.33
CA GLU A 202 15.83 -8.78 3.34
C GLU A 202 15.71 -10.25 2.90
N VAL A 203 16.46 -10.67 1.88
CA VAL A 203 16.45 -12.07 1.42
C VAL A 203 17.07 -12.99 2.47
N GLN A 204 18.13 -12.55 3.15
CA GLN A 204 18.75 -13.33 4.22
C GLN A 204 17.83 -13.45 5.44
N GLU A 205 17.21 -12.35 5.87
CA GLU A 205 16.24 -12.36 6.98
C GLU A 205 15.06 -13.31 6.70
N LEU A 206 14.51 -13.28 5.48
CA LEU A 206 13.45 -14.20 5.06
C LEU A 206 13.86 -15.68 5.19
N ARG A 207 15.11 -16.01 4.83
CA ARG A 207 15.63 -17.38 4.93
C ARG A 207 15.85 -17.81 6.38
N GLU A 208 16.36 -16.91 7.21
CA GLU A 208 16.52 -17.15 8.64
C GLU A 208 15.17 -17.38 9.32
N MET A 209 14.19 -16.49 9.09
CA MET A 209 12.82 -16.66 9.58
C MET A 209 12.22 -18.00 9.14
N LYS A 210 12.41 -18.37 7.86
CA LYS A 210 11.94 -19.66 7.34
C LYS A 210 12.57 -20.83 8.06
N SER A 211 13.88 -20.80 8.30
CA SER A 211 14.60 -21.85 9.04
C SER A 211 14.01 -22.01 10.44
N CYS A 212 13.85 -20.91 11.18
CA CYS A 212 13.28 -20.93 12.53
C CYS A 212 11.88 -21.56 12.57
N LEU A 213 11.02 -21.23 11.60
CA LEU A 213 9.65 -21.79 11.52
C LEU A 213 9.63 -23.29 11.21
N LEU A 214 10.55 -23.78 10.37
CA LEU A 214 10.66 -25.20 10.04
C LEU A 214 11.21 -26.02 11.22
N ASP A 215 12.16 -25.45 11.97
CA ASP A 215 12.70 -26.08 13.18
C ASP A 215 11.61 -26.22 14.26
N LEU A 216 10.80 -25.18 14.46
CA LEU A 216 9.63 -25.23 15.36
C LEU A 216 8.62 -26.33 14.99
N SER A 217 8.42 -26.54 13.68
CA SER A 217 7.49 -27.55 13.17
C SER A 217 8.02 -28.98 13.33
N SER A 218 9.32 -29.13 13.60
CA SER A 218 10.01 -30.42 13.74
C SER A 218 10.12 -30.88 15.20
N ILE A 219 9.68 -30.07 16.17
CA ILE A 219 9.69 -30.44 17.60
C ILE A 219 8.54 -31.43 17.86
N PRO A 220 8.82 -32.65 18.36
CA PRO A 220 7.77 -33.57 18.76
C PRO A 220 6.95 -32.95 19.90
N VAL A 221 5.63 -32.86 19.72
CA VAL A 221 4.72 -32.56 20.83
C VAL A 221 4.88 -33.71 21.83
N GLY A 222 5.62 -33.46 22.92
CA GLY A 222 5.80 -34.44 23.99
C GLY A 222 4.45 -34.88 24.56
N PRO A 223 4.36 -36.11 25.11
CA PRO A 223 3.09 -36.65 25.57
C PRO A 223 2.50 -35.72 26.65
N SER A 224 1.28 -35.25 26.40
CA SER A 224 0.47 -34.56 27.39
C SER A 224 0.35 -35.46 28.64
N VAL A 225 0.89 -35.00 29.77
CA VAL A 225 0.74 -35.65 31.08
C VAL A 225 -0.61 -35.28 31.68
#